data_AF-A0AAV8VQA6-F1
#
_entry.id   AF-A0AAV8VQA6-F1
#
_cell.length_a   1.000
_cell.length_b   1.000
_cell.length_c   1.000
_cell.angle_alpha   90.00
_cell.angle_beta   90.00
_cell.angle_gamma   90.00
#
_symmetry.space_group_name_H-M   'P 1'
#
loop_
_entity.id
_entity.type
_entity.pdbx_description
1 polymer ?
#
loop_
_entity_poly.entity_id
_entity_poly.type
_entity_poly.pdbx_seq_one_letter_code
_entity_poly.pdbx_strand_id
1 'polypeptide(L)'
;MASESESSVSSDENDEIDWLGPLGAEEDDCGLYEDLVDIVNNNEVPEEKTPAPVVFVDIDENSVNLAPAAERLLKKFQPVKSYFLSMASPPAILQKFFQDEFAEAYLGFLVNVGSTMQITIRKLQSDKVLILELHETMMLLRRSLQTKLDQEFYGAIARNIIVRSDDNDKIVQFKRQANAFLERTEERTISYLEK
;
A
#
# COMPACT_ATOMS: atom_id res chain seq x y z
N MET A 1 -46.65 -45.41 2.12
CA MET A 1 -45.88 -44.56 3.05
C MET A 1 -44.61 -44.19 2.31
N ALA A 2 -44.55 -43.18 1.43
CA ALA A 2 -45.01 -41.79 1.49
C ALA A 2 -44.29 -40.96 2.58
N SER A 3 -43.15 -40.40 2.17
CA SER A 3 -42.56 -39.09 2.52
C SER A 3 -41.35 -38.97 1.56
N GLU A 4 -41.38 -38.21 0.46
CA GLU A 4 -41.32 -36.73 0.38
C GLU A 4 -40.15 -36.19 1.24
N SER A 5 -39.19 -35.39 0.75
CA SER A 5 -39.16 -34.52 -0.42
C SER A 5 -37.73 -33.96 -0.62
N GLU A 6 -37.47 -33.53 -1.87
CA GLU A 6 -36.66 -32.36 -2.29
C GLU A 6 -35.13 -32.37 -2.10
N SER A 7 -34.30 -32.27 -3.15
CA SER A 7 -34.17 -31.32 -4.28
C SER A 7 -33.20 -30.16 -3.98
N SER A 8 -32.09 -30.12 -4.74
CA SER A 8 -31.47 -28.97 -5.45
C SER A 8 -29.99 -29.33 -5.73
N VAL A 9 -29.46 -29.37 -6.97
CA VAL A 9 -29.23 -28.27 -7.96
C VAL A 9 -28.37 -27.19 -7.31
N SER A 10 -27.22 -26.70 -7.81
CA SER A 10 -26.46 -26.69 -9.07
C SER A 10 -25.01 -26.29 -8.71
N SER A 11 -24.00 -26.65 -9.52
CA SER A 11 -23.22 -25.76 -10.42
C SER A 11 -22.70 -24.45 -9.82
N ASP A 12 -21.45 -24.12 -10.19
CA ASP A 12 -20.85 -22.79 -10.42
C ASP A 12 -19.42 -22.83 -9.82
N GLU A 13 -18.34 -23.04 -10.60
CA GLU A 13 -17.70 -22.08 -11.52
C GLU A 13 -17.59 -20.66 -10.94
N ASN A 14 -16.42 -20.05 -11.19
CA ASN A 14 -16.10 -18.61 -11.03
C ASN A 14 -15.75 -18.16 -9.58
N ASP A 15 -14.74 -17.32 -9.30
CA ASP A 15 -14.11 -16.29 -10.13
C ASP A 15 -12.66 -15.99 -9.71
N GLU A 16 -11.90 -15.66 -10.74
CA GLU A 16 -10.70 -14.82 -10.76
C GLU A 16 -10.89 -13.60 -9.82
N ILE A 17 -10.00 -13.43 -8.83
CA ILE A 17 -10.07 -12.29 -7.91
C ILE A 17 -9.65 -11.03 -8.68
N ASP A 18 -10.65 -10.38 -9.24
CA ASP A 18 -10.61 -9.05 -9.82
C ASP A 18 -10.35 -8.02 -8.70
N TRP A 19 -9.12 -7.50 -8.65
CA TRP A 19 -8.72 -6.46 -7.68
C TRP A 19 -9.22 -5.06 -8.07
N LEU A 20 -10.18 -4.97 -9.01
CA LEU A 20 -10.77 -3.71 -9.47
C LEU A 20 -12.31 -3.78 -9.50
N GLY A 21 -12.94 -3.96 -8.33
CA GLY A 21 -14.37 -3.68 -8.11
C GLY A 21 -14.65 -2.18 -7.95
N PRO A 22 -15.87 -1.69 -8.27
CA PRO A 22 -16.11 -0.41 -8.92
C PRO A 22 -15.99 0.80 -7.99
N LEU A 23 -15.55 1.92 -8.55
CA LEU A 23 -15.81 3.28 -8.07
C LEU A 23 -17.33 3.52 -8.08
N GLY A 24 -18.02 2.97 -7.08
CA GLY A 24 -19.42 3.24 -6.80
C GLY A 24 -19.51 4.49 -5.94
N ALA A 25 -20.18 5.50 -6.51
CA ALA A 25 -20.55 6.73 -5.84
C ALA A 25 -21.36 6.44 -4.57
N GLU A 26 -20.86 6.89 -3.42
CA GLU A 26 -21.71 7.31 -2.32
C GLU A 26 -21.53 8.82 -2.18
N GLU A 27 -22.64 9.52 -2.42
CA GLU A 27 -22.81 10.94 -2.21
C GLU A 27 -22.72 11.22 -0.71
N ASP A 28 -21.56 11.71 -0.26
CA ASP A 28 -21.47 12.43 1.01
C ASP A 28 -21.26 13.92 0.71
N ASP A 29 -22.38 14.61 0.89
CA ASP A 29 -22.60 16.05 1.00
C ASP A 29 -21.44 16.79 1.69
N CYS A 30 -20.56 17.39 0.89
CA CYS A 30 -19.58 18.38 1.34
C CYS A 30 -19.93 19.71 0.66
N GLY A 31 -20.80 20.49 1.30
CA GLY A 31 -21.19 21.85 0.91
C GLY A 31 -20.03 22.86 0.92
N LEU A 32 -19.05 22.69 0.02
CA LEU A 32 -17.95 23.63 -0.23
C LEU A 32 -17.98 24.22 -1.65
N TYR A 33 -18.99 23.88 -2.46
CA TYR A 33 -19.08 24.34 -3.84
C TYR A 33 -19.94 25.61 -4.04
N GLU A 34 -20.76 26.03 -3.06
CA GLU A 34 -21.61 27.21 -3.24
C GLU A 34 -20.89 28.55 -2.98
N ASP A 35 -19.83 28.57 -2.16
CA ASP A 35 -19.06 29.79 -1.87
C ASP A 35 -18.13 30.24 -3.02
N LEU A 36 -17.96 29.41 -4.06
CA LEU A 36 -17.11 29.72 -5.23
C LEU A 36 -17.88 30.23 -6.44
N VAL A 37 -19.22 30.14 -6.45
CA VAL A 37 -20.03 30.55 -7.61
C VAL A 37 -20.22 32.08 -7.66
N ASP A 38 -20.13 32.77 -6.53
CA ASP A 38 -20.26 34.24 -6.48
C ASP A 38 -19.00 34.98 -6.98
N ILE A 39 -17.87 34.28 -7.13
CA ILE A 39 -16.62 34.85 -7.67
C ILE A 39 -16.60 34.82 -9.21
N VAL A 40 -17.40 33.95 -9.85
CA VAL A 40 -17.33 33.70 -11.31
C VAL A 40 -18.17 34.67 -12.14
N ASN A 41 -19.12 35.40 -11.54
CA ASN A 41 -20.13 36.17 -12.30
C ASN A 41 -19.87 37.67 -12.48
N ASN A 42 -18.71 38.22 -12.08
CA ASN A 42 -18.39 39.62 -12.35
C ASN A 42 -16.99 39.82 -12.95
N ASN A 43 -17.01 40.05 -14.27
CA ASN A 43 -16.09 40.85 -15.08
C ASN A 43 -14.74 40.27 -15.54
N GLU A 44 -14.65 40.26 -16.88
CA GLU A 44 -13.46 40.50 -17.73
C GLU A 44 -12.47 39.35 -17.99
N VAL A 45 -12.61 38.77 -19.21
CA VAL A 45 -11.50 38.21 -20.00
C VAL A 45 -10.95 39.39 -20.81
N PRO A 46 -9.62 39.66 -20.92
CA PRO A 46 -8.60 38.67 -21.27
C PRO A 46 -7.23 38.86 -20.60
N GLU A 47 -6.52 37.77 -20.29
CA GLU A 47 -5.06 37.73 -20.51
C GLU A 47 -4.52 36.29 -20.46
N GLU A 48 -3.44 36.11 -21.22
CA GLU A 48 -2.69 34.92 -21.55
C GLU A 48 -2.65 33.87 -20.42
N LYS A 49 -3.22 32.69 -20.68
CA LYS A 49 -3.27 31.55 -19.75
C LYS A 49 -1.84 31.05 -19.52
N THR A 50 -1.16 31.61 -18.52
CA THR A 50 0.11 31.10 -18.04
C THR A 50 -0.06 29.60 -17.76
N PRO A 51 0.83 28.74 -18.28
CA PRO A 51 0.71 27.30 -18.04
C PRO A 51 0.77 27.06 -16.53
N ALA A 52 -0.15 26.23 -16.03
CA ALA A 52 -0.18 25.85 -14.63
C ALA A 52 1.23 25.40 -14.17
N PRO A 53 1.66 25.76 -12.95
CA PRO A 53 3.00 25.43 -12.48
C PRO A 53 3.18 23.90 -12.48
N VAL A 54 4.08 23.42 -13.33
CA VAL A 54 4.53 22.02 -13.36
C VAL A 54 5.68 21.90 -12.38
N VAL A 55 5.53 21.01 -11.40
CA VAL A 55 6.59 20.75 -10.40
C VAL A 55 7.40 19.56 -10.89
N PHE A 56 8.71 19.76 -11.06
CA PHE A 56 9.64 18.66 -11.31
C PHE A 56 10.01 18.01 -9.99
N VAL A 57 9.61 16.76 -9.81
CA VAL A 57 9.87 15.99 -8.60
C VAL A 57 11.04 15.04 -8.87
N ASP A 58 12.26 15.47 -8.54
CA ASP A 58 13.46 14.61 -8.61
C ASP A 58 13.44 13.58 -7.47
N ILE A 59 12.92 12.37 -7.75
CA ILE A 59 12.96 11.23 -6.81
C ILE A 59 14.10 10.29 -7.21
N ASP A 60 15.02 10.07 -6.25
CA ASP A 60 16.20 9.22 -6.39
C ASP A 60 15.83 7.77 -6.78
N GLU A 61 16.34 7.29 -7.92
CA GLU A 61 16.04 5.99 -8.55
C GLU A 61 16.27 4.78 -7.62
N ASN A 62 17.14 4.94 -6.62
CA ASN A 62 17.48 3.89 -5.67
C ASN A 62 16.31 3.43 -4.79
N SER A 63 15.32 4.31 -4.54
CA SER A 63 14.12 3.99 -3.76
C SER A 63 13.12 3.09 -4.52
N VAL A 64 13.17 3.08 -5.85
CA VAL A 64 12.25 2.34 -6.73
C VAL A 64 12.61 0.87 -6.87
N ASN A 65 13.82 0.46 -6.47
CA ASN A 65 14.30 -0.90 -6.70
C ASN A 65 14.11 -1.87 -5.53
N LEU A 66 13.82 -1.37 -4.31
CA LEU A 66 13.75 -2.21 -3.12
C LEU A 66 12.49 -3.11 -3.09
N ALA A 67 11.30 -2.57 -3.35
CA ALA A 67 10.07 -3.37 -3.28
C ALA A 67 10.06 -4.53 -4.31
N PRO A 68 10.45 -4.35 -5.59
CA PRO A 68 10.55 -5.43 -6.56
C PRO A 68 11.61 -6.45 -6.17
N ALA A 69 12.72 -6.03 -5.56
CA ALA A 69 13.73 -6.95 -5.05
C ALA A 69 13.20 -7.80 -3.88
N ALA A 70 12.52 -7.17 -2.93
CA ALA A 70 11.85 -7.85 -1.82
C ALA A 70 10.77 -8.81 -2.32
N GLU A 71 9.98 -8.42 -3.32
CA GLU A 71 8.95 -9.27 -3.93
C GLU A 71 9.55 -10.50 -4.61
N ARG A 72 10.65 -10.34 -5.36
CA ARG A 72 11.38 -11.46 -5.98
C ARG A 72 11.92 -12.43 -4.93
N LEU A 73 12.46 -11.92 -3.82
CA LEU A 73 12.94 -12.74 -2.72
C LEU A 73 11.77 -13.49 -2.06
N LEU A 74 10.65 -12.80 -1.82
CA LEU A 74 9.46 -13.35 -1.19
C LEU A 74 8.86 -14.51 -2.00
N LYS A 75 8.79 -14.37 -3.33
CA LYS A 75 8.34 -15.44 -4.26
C LYS A 75 9.20 -16.71 -4.17
N LYS A 76 10.44 -16.59 -3.71
CA LYS A 76 11.39 -17.71 -3.57
C LYS A 76 11.83 -17.91 -2.11
N PHE A 77 11.03 -17.44 -1.15
CA PHE A 77 11.46 -17.35 0.24
C PHE A 77 11.86 -18.71 0.80
N GLN A 78 11.00 -19.74 0.67
CA GLN A 78 11.25 -21.07 1.23
C GLN A 78 12.47 -21.78 0.61
N PRO A 79 12.64 -21.82 -0.74
CA PRO A 79 13.85 -22.35 -1.34
C PRO A 79 15.13 -21.61 -0.91
N VAL A 80 15.10 -20.28 -0.85
CA VAL A 80 16.26 -19.46 -0.49
C VAL A 80 16.61 -19.64 0.99
N LYS A 81 15.61 -19.67 1.87
CA LYS A 81 15.75 -20.00 3.30
C LYS A 81 16.42 -21.36 3.47
N SER A 82 15.88 -22.38 2.81
CA SER A 82 16.42 -23.75 2.90
C SER A 82 17.85 -23.83 2.40
N TYR A 83 18.19 -23.14 1.31
CA TYR A 83 19.54 -23.06 0.79
C TYR A 83 20.50 -22.49 1.83
N PHE A 84 20.25 -21.27 2.35
CA PHE A 84 21.14 -20.65 3.33
C PHE A 84 21.23 -21.40 4.65
N LEU A 85 20.17 -22.06 5.10
CA LEU A 85 20.19 -22.86 6.32
C LEU A 85 20.92 -24.20 6.15
N SER A 86 21.03 -24.71 4.92
CA SER A 86 21.77 -25.96 4.62
C SER A 86 23.26 -25.76 4.35
N MET A 87 23.70 -24.52 4.11
CA MET A 87 25.11 -24.21 3.91
C MET A 87 25.93 -24.53 5.18
N ALA A 88 27.14 -25.07 5.01
CA ALA A 88 28.05 -25.31 6.13
C ALA A 88 28.53 -24.02 6.82
N SER A 89 28.57 -22.90 6.07
CA SER A 89 29.02 -21.60 6.56
C SER A 89 28.28 -20.44 5.86
N PRO A 90 26.99 -20.22 6.15
CA PRO A 90 26.24 -19.08 5.61
C PRO A 90 26.70 -17.75 6.24
N PRO A 91 26.54 -16.61 5.55
CA PRO A 91 26.72 -15.30 6.16
C PRO A 91 25.84 -15.14 7.41
N ALA A 92 26.44 -14.76 8.54
CA ALA A 92 25.76 -14.73 9.84
C ALA A 92 24.45 -13.91 9.84
N ILE A 93 24.41 -12.82 9.08
CA ILE A 93 23.21 -11.97 8.99
C ILE A 93 22.05 -12.68 8.27
N LEU A 94 22.35 -13.44 7.22
CA LEU A 94 21.35 -14.21 6.47
C LEU A 94 20.90 -15.43 7.27
N GLN A 95 21.83 -16.06 7.98
CA GLN A 95 21.49 -17.16 8.89
C GLN A 95 20.52 -16.69 9.97
N LYS A 96 20.84 -15.58 10.66
CA LYS A 96 19.96 -14.99 11.68
C LYS A 96 18.60 -14.60 11.10
N PHE A 97 18.59 -13.99 9.92
CA PHE A 97 17.36 -13.60 9.24
C PHE A 97 16.48 -14.82 8.91
N PHE A 98 17.02 -15.86 8.27
CA PHE A 98 16.22 -17.03 7.87
C PHE A 98 15.83 -17.95 9.03
N GLN A 99 16.53 -17.87 10.17
CA GLN A 99 16.16 -18.55 11.41
C GLN A 99 14.96 -17.90 12.11
N ASP A 100 14.74 -16.61 11.91
CA ASP A 100 13.58 -15.91 12.47
C ASP A 100 12.31 -16.31 11.71
N GLU A 101 11.28 -16.72 12.45
CA GLU A 101 9.97 -17.08 11.91
C GLU A 101 9.20 -15.86 11.37
N PHE A 102 9.48 -14.66 11.92
CA PHE A 102 8.86 -13.40 11.48
C PHE A 102 9.57 -12.75 10.30
N ALA A 103 10.72 -13.27 9.86
CA ALA A 103 11.46 -12.70 8.73
C ALA A 103 10.63 -12.60 7.44
N GLU A 104 9.81 -13.62 7.16
CA GLU A 104 8.90 -13.63 6.03
C GLU A 104 7.75 -12.60 6.21
N ALA A 105 7.29 -12.40 7.45
CA ALA A 105 6.29 -11.39 7.78
C ALA A 105 6.82 -9.97 7.55
N TYR A 106 8.05 -9.69 7.97
CA TYR A 106 8.71 -8.40 7.70
C TYR A 106 8.89 -8.13 6.20
N LEU A 107 9.28 -9.14 5.42
CA LEU A 107 9.35 -9.00 3.96
C LEU A 107 7.98 -8.76 3.33
N GLY A 108 6.96 -9.52 3.75
CA GLY A 108 5.59 -9.32 3.29
C GLY A 108 5.06 -7.92 3.59
N PHE A 109 5.33 -7.43 4.80
CA PHE A 109 5.01 -6.06 5.20
C PHE A 109 5.73 -5.03 4.32
N LEU A 110 7.03 -5.19 4.10
CA LEU A 110 7.82 -4.28 3.27
C LEU A 110 7.30 -4.25 1.83
N VAL A 111 6.92 -5.39 1.26
CA VAL A 111 6.33 -5.46 -0.08
C VAL A 111 4.97 -4.79 -0.13
N ASN A 112 4.13 -4.98 0.90
CA ASN A 112 2.81 -4.35 0.99
C ASN A 112 2.89 -2.82 1.01
N VAL A 113 3.71 -2.26 1.90
CA VAL A 113 3.88 -0.80 2.01
C VAL A 113 4.70 -0.26 0.84
N GLY A 114 5.78 -0.94 0.47
CA GLY A 114 6.67 -0.56 -0.62
C GLY A 114 5.95 -0.51 -1.97
N SER A 115 5.05 -1.45 -2.27
CA SER A 115 4.26 -1.41 -3.51
C SER A 115 3.34 -0.18 -3.55
N THR A 116 2.72 0.16 -2.43
CA THR A 116 1.90 1.38 -2.32
C THR A 116 2.73 2.62 -2.61
N MET A 117 3.91 2.74 -1.98
CA MET A 117 4.84 3.84 -2.21
C MET A 117 5.31 3.91 -3.66
N GLN A 118 5.60 2.77 -4.29
CA GLN A 118 6.08 2.75 -5.67
C GLN A 118 5.03 3.18 -6.68
N ILE A 119 3.77 2.82 -6.46
CA ILE A 119 2.67 3.32 -7.28
C ILE A 119 2.59 4.84 -7.16
N THR A 120 2.68 5.39 -5.94
CA THR A 120 2.70 6.85 -5.71
C THR A 120 3.90 7.49 -6.40
N ILE A 121 5.12 6.98 -6.18
CA ILE A 121 6.35 7.52 -6.78
C ILE A 121 6.25 7.54 -8.31
N ARG A 122 5.81 6.45 -8.93
CA ARG A 122 5.66 6.40 -10.40
C ARG A 122 4.63 7.40 -10.93
N LYS A 123 3.54 7.62 -10.20
CA LYS A 123 2.57 8.68 -10.55
C LYS A 123 3.20 10.06 -10.48
N LEU A 124 4.01 10.32 -9.45
CA LEU A 124 4.68 11.60 -9.26
C LEU A 124 5.87 11.83 -10.21
N GLN A 125 6.48 10.76 -10.72
CA GLN A 125 7.55 10.81 -11.72
C GLN A 125 7.05 10.98 -13.16
N SER A 126 5.73 11.08 -13.37
CA SER A 126 5.18 11.36 -14.71
C SER A 126 5.65 12.74 -15.18
N ASP A 127 5.97 12.88 -16.47
CA ASP A 127 6.59 14.09 -17.07
C ASP A 127 5.80 15.40 -16.84
N LYS A 128 4.52 15.31 -16.48
CA LYS A 128 3.63 16.45 -16.25
C LYS A 128 2.67 16.14 -15.11
N VAL A 129 3.09 16.40 -13.88
CA VAL A 129 2.20 16.34 -12.71
C VAL A 129 1.81 17.76 -12.32
N LEU A 130 0.51 18.03 -12.35
CA LEU A 130 -0.04 19.28 -11.84
C LEU A 130 0.07 19.30 -10.31
N ILE A 131 0.20 20.49 -9.72
CA ILE A 131 0.26 20.63 -8.25
C ILE A 131 -0.97 20.02 -7.54
N LEU A 132 -2.15 20.08 -8.18
CA LEU A 132 -3.37 19.45 -7.68
C LEU A 132 -3.26 17.92 -7.69
N GLU A 133 -2.69 17.34 -8.75
CA GLU A 133 -2.48 15.88 -8.87
C GLU A 133 -1.42 15.40 -7.89
N LEU A 134 -0.38 16.20 -7.63
CA LEU A 134 0.61 15.95 -6.57
C LEU A 134 -0.08 15.88 -5.20
N HIS A 135 -0.85 16.92 -4.86
CA HIS A 135 -1.57 16.99 -3.59
C HIS A 135 -2.54 15.81 -3.43
N GLU A 136 -3.34 15.51 -4.45
CA GLU A 136 -4.26 14.38 -4.45
C GLU A 136 -3.52 13.04 -4.29
N THR A 137 -2.45 12.83 -5.04
CA THR A 137 -1.64 11.59 -4.99
C THR A 137 -1.02 11.38 -3.61
N MET A 138 -0.55 12.45 -2.97
CA MET A 138 0.00 12.42 -1.61
C MET A 138 -1.09 12.21 -0.55
N MET A 139 -2.27 12.81 -0.72
CA MET A 139 -3.43 12.56 0.15
C MET A 139 -3.92 11.11 0.05
N LEU A 140 -3.93 10.53 -1.15
CA LEU A 140 -4.26 9.13 -1.35
C LEU A 140 -3.24 8.20 -0.69
N LEU A 141 -1.94 8.51 -0.80
CA LEU A 141 -0.90 7.77 -0.08
C LEU A 141 -1.13 7.82 1.43
N ARG A 142 -1.36 9.03 1.98
CA ARG A 142 -1.63 9.23 3.41
C ARG A 142 -2.83 8.42 3.88
N ARG A 143 -3.98 8.54 3.21
CA ARG A 143 -5.19 7.76 3.54
C ARG A 143 -4.90 6.26 3.50
N SER A 144 -4.18 5.79 2.48
CA SER A 144 -3.81 4.37 2.35
C SER A 144 -2.91 3.87 3.49
N LEU A 145 -2.01 4.70 4.01
CA LEU A 145 -1.17 4.38 5.17
C LEU A 145 -1.97 4.42 6.48
N GLN A 146 -2.85 5.42 6.62
CA GLN A 146 -3.70 5.57 7.79
C GLN A 146 -4.71 4.41 7.92
N THR A 147 -5.37 4.02 6.83
CA THR A 147 -6.24 2.83 6.82
C THR A 147 -5.49 1.57 7.24
N LYS A 148 -4.21 1.42 6.86
CA LYS A 148 -3.39 0.27 7.29
C LYS A 148 -3.06 0.31 8.78
N LEU A 149 -2.85 1.50 9.36
CA LEU A 149 -2.69 1.68 10.80
C LEU A 149 -3.98 1.33 11.55
N ASP A 150 -5.10 1.93 11.14
CA ASP A 150 -6.40 1.77 11.80
C ASP A 150 -6.87 0.31 11.79
N GLN A 151 -6.60 -0.41 10.70
CA GLN A 151 -6.98 -1.81 10.53
C GLN A 151 -5.91 -2.81 10.98
N GLU A 152 -4.76 -2.34 11.49
CA GLU A 152 -3.57 -3.16 11.73
C GLU A 152 -3.24 -4.10 10.55
N PHE A 153 -3.34 -3.57 9.32
CA PHE A 153 -3.15 -4.35 8.10
C PHE A 153 -1.71 -4.32 7.61
N TYR A 154 -0.98 -5.41 7.89
CA TYR A 154 0.43 -5.57 7.50
C TYR A 154 0.65 -6.38 6.22
N GLY A 155 -0.41 -6.74 5.50
CA GLY A 155 -0.37 -7.61 4.32
C GLY A 155 -0.71 -9.08 4.63
N ALA A 156 -1.14 -9.81 3.60
CA ALA A 156 -1.65 -11.18 3.74
C ALA A 156 -0.62 -12.17 4.32
N ILE A 157 0.64 -12.04 3.91
CA ILE A 157 1.73 -12.92 4.37
C ILE A 157 2.00 -12.70 5.86
N ALA A 158 2.13 -11.44 6.29
CA ALA A 158 2.30 -11.11 7.71
C ALA A 158 1.12 -11.58 8.54
N ARG A 159 -0.12 -11.36 8.07
CA ARG A 159 -1.33 -11.84 8.74
C ARG A 159 -1.32 -13.36 8.92
N ASN A 160 -0.94 -14.10 7.89
CA ASN A 160 -0.87 -15.56 7.93
C ASN A 160 0.14 -16.03 9.00
N ILE A 161 1.32 -15.41 9.06
CA ILE A 161 2.36 -15.75 10.05
C ILE A 161 1.92 -15.40 11.47
N ILE A 162 1.27 -14.25 11.68
CA ILE A 162 0.72 -13.85 12.99
C ILE A 162 -0.31 -14.87 13.47
N VAL A 163 -1.21 -15.33 12.58
CA VAL A 163 -2.25 -16.32 12.94
C VAL A 163 -1.66 -17.69 13.26
N ARG A 164 -0.53 -18.05 12.65
CA ARG A 164 0.13 -19.35 12.84
C ARG A 164 1.12 -19.38 14.01
N SER A 165 1.52 -18.23 14.54
CA SER A 165 2.53 -18.13 15.59
C SER A 165 1.89 -18.08 16.97
N ASP A 166 2.43 -18.87 17.90
CA ASP A 166 2.03 -18.86 19.31
C ASP A 166 2.90 -17.91 20.17
N ASP A 167 3.93 -17.31 19.58
CA ASP A 167 4.88 -16.42 20.26
C ASP A 167 4.31 -14.98 20.32
N ASN A 168 3.52 -14.73 21.37
CA ASN A 168 2.91 -13.43 21.61
C ASN A 168 3.92 -12.28 21.70
N ASP A 169 5.11 -12.52 22.26
CA ASP A 169 6.12 -11.47 22.42
C ASP A 169 6.65 -11.02 21.06
N LYS A 170 6.88 -11.95 20.14
CA LYS A 170 7.28 -11.63 18.77
C LYS A 170 6.15 -10.99 17.96
N ILE A 171 4.91 -11.44 18.14
CA ILE A 171 3.75 -10.79 17.50
C ILE A 171 3.66 -9.33 17.92
N VAL A 172 3.72 -9.06 19.23
CA VAL A 172 3.68 -7.69 19.77
C VAL A 172 4.87 -6.87 19.27
N GLN A 173 6.07 -7.46 19.24
CA GLN A 173 7.25 -6.79 18.71
C GLN A 173 7.08 -6.42 17.23
N PHE A 174 6.61 -7.36 16.40
CA PHE A 174 6.35 -7.14 14.98
C PHE A 174 5.35 -6.01 14.77
N LYS A 175 4.18 -6.08 15.42
CA LYS A 175 3.14 -5.04 15.31
C LYS A 175 3.66 -3.67 15.69
N ARG A 176 4.38 -3.59 16.82
CA ARG A 176 4.99 -2.33 17.29
C ARG A 176 5.97 -1.75 16.26
N GLN A 177 6.84 -2.59 15.69
CA GLN A 177 7.81 -2.12 14.69
C GLN A 177 7.14 -1.72 13.38
N ALA A 178 6.12 -2.47 12.94
CA ALA A 178 5.37 -2.17 11.73
C ALA A 178 4.56 -0.88 11.87
N ASN A 179 3.85 -0.67 12.99
CA ASN A 179 3.12 0.56 13.28
C ASN A 179 4.07 1.76 13.33
N ALA A 180 5.18 1.66 14.06
CA ALA A 180 6.17 2.74 14.12
C ALA A 180 6.75 3.09 12.74
N PHE A 181 6.86 2.11 11.83
CA PHE A 181 7.28 2.39 10.45
C PHE A 181 6.20 3.13 9.67
N LEU A 182 4.93 2.71 9.78
CA LEU A 182 3.80 3.34 9.12
C LEU A 182 3.58 4.78 9.62
N GLU A 183 3.59 5.01 10.93
CA GLU A 183 3.47 6.33 11.57
C GLU A 183 4.55 7.29 11.05
N ARG A 184 5.82 6.89 11.09
CA ARG A 184 6.93 7.73 10.57
C ARG A 184 6.79 8.03 9.08
N THR A 185 6.18 7.13 8.33
CA THR A 185 5.96 7.32 6.89
C THR A 185 4.82 8.31 6.65
N GLU A 186 3.72 8.17 7.40
CA GLU A 186 2.56 9.04 7.34
C GLU A 186 2.93 10.48 7.73
N GLU A 187 3.65 10.67 8.85
CA GLU A 187 4.18 11.97 9.29
C GLU A 187 5.06 12.65 8.24
N ARG A 188 5.94 11.88 7.59
CA ARG A 188 6.79 12.42 6.51
C ARG A 188 5.96 12.84 5.31
N THR A 189 4.90 12.11 4.98
CA THR A 189 3.99 12.44 3.89
C THR A 189 3.29 13.78 4.16
N ILE A 190 2.85 14.02 5.40
CA ILE A 190 2.28 15.30 5.83
C ILE A 190 3.30 16.44 5.68
N SER A 191 4.53 16.24 6.16
CA SER A 191 5.57 17.27 6.08
C SER A 191 5.90 17.71 4.64
N TYR A 192 5.64 16.88 3.63
CA TYR A 192 5.80 17.26 2.22
C TYR A 192 4.59 18.02 1.66
N LEU A 193 3.41 17.89 2.26
CA LEU A 193 2.20 18.61 1.85
C LEU A 193 2.10 20.02 2.46
N GLU A 194 2.72 20.24 3.62
CA GLU A 194 2.66 21.52 4.35
C GLU A 194 3.77 22.52 3.97
N LYS A 195 4.67 22.15 3.07
CA LYS A 195 5.77 23.00 2.56
C LYS A 195 5.42 23.61 1.21
#